data_AF-A0A7V3P6Q3-F1
#
_entry.id   AF-A0A7V3P6Q3-F1
#
_cell.length_a   1.000
_cell.length_b   1.000
_cell.length_c   1.000
_cell.angle_alpha   90.00
_cell.angle_beta   90.00
_cell.angle_gamma   90.00
#
_symmetry.space_group_name_H-M   'P 1'
#
loop_
_entity.id
_entity.type
_entity.pdbx_description
1 polymer ?
#
loop_
_entity_poly.entity_id
_entity_poly.type
_entity_poly.pdbx_seq_one_letter_code
_entity_poly.pdbx_strand_id
1 'polypeptide(L)'
;MSRTRSPVRIRSAPGEKIEIKDDKVYINNSLLSEPYLPEGTVTQGNVSLNVESNKYFVMEDNRENSSDSREFGLVPKENIVGKVWKKFYSQVSTKE
;
A
#
# COMPACT_ATOMS: atom_id res chain seq x y z
N MET A 1 -20.57 5.81 15.00
CA MET A 1 -19.61 4.99 14.23
C MET A 1 -18.19 5.38 14.62
N SER A 2 -17.40 4.46 15.16
CA SER A 2 -15.95 4.69 15.33
C SER A 2 -15.29 4.61 13.95
N ARG A 3 -14.69 5.72 13.47
CA ARG A 3 -13.86 5.69 12.27
C ARG A 3 -12.48 5.16 12.67
N THR A 4 -12.26 3.87 12.50
CA THR A 4 -10.93 3.28 12.73
C THR A 4 -9.97 3.87 11.70
N ARG A 5 -8.92 4.55 12.20
CA ARG A 5 -7.84 5.09 11.36
C ARG A 5 -6.71 4.08 11.36
N SER A 6 -6.61 3.27 10.31
CA SER A 6 -5.50 2.33 10.16
C SER A 6 -4.37 2.97 9.35
N PRO A 7 -3.10 2.75 9.73
CA PRO A 7 -1.97 3.19 8.92
C PRO A 7 -1.92 2.35 7.64
N VAL A 8 -2.13 2.99 6.50
CA VAL A 8 -2.06 2.36 5.17
C VAL A 8 -1.01 3.06 4.32
N ARG A 9 -0.41 2.34 3.36
CA ARG A 9 0.63 2.89 2.48
C ARG A 9 0.03 3.24 1.13
N ILE A 10 0.29 4.46 0.66
CA ILE A 10 -0.08 4.87 -0.69
C ILE A 10 0.80 4.11 -1.66
N ARG A 11 0.19 3.38 -2.59
CA ARG A 11 0.89 2.58 -3.60
C ARG A 11 1.00 3.32 -4.91
N SER A 12 -0.06 4.00 -5.32
CA SER A 12 -0.09 4.77 -6.56
C SER A 12 -0.60 6.20 -6.38
N ALA A 13 -0.10 7.08 -7.23
CA ALA A 13 -0.50 8.47 -7.35
C ALA A 13 -1.63 8.64 -8.39
N PRO A 14 -2.35 9.77 -8.35
CA PRO A 14 -3.34 10.10 -9.37
C PRO A 14 -2.74 10.10 -10.78
N GLY A 15 -3.42 9.45 -11.72
CA GLY A 15 -2.98 9.29 -13.11
C GLY A 15 -2.20 8.01 -13.39
N GLU A 16 -1.84 7.23 -12.37
CA GLU A 16 -1.17 5.94 -12.57
C GLU A 16 -2.17 4.81 -12.77
N LYS A 17 -1.77 3.79 -13.55
CA LYS A 17 -2.49 2.53 -13.66
C LYS A 17 -1.95 1.55 -12.63
N ILE A 18 -2.81 0.94 -11.82
CA ILE A 18 -2.44 -0.14 -10.92
C ILE A 18 -3.03 -1.45 -11.41
N GLU A 19 -2.20 -2.49 -11.39
CA GLU A 19 -2.56 -3.83 -11.83
C GLU A 19 -2.00 -4.83 -10.80
N ILE A 20 -2.85 -5.70 -10.28
CA ILE A 20 -2.48 -6.80 -9.38
C ILE A 20 -2.78 -8.08 -10.14
N LYS A 21 -1.73 -8.84 -10.44
CA LYS A 21 -1.79 -10.14 -11.12
C LYS A 21 -0.60 -10.99 -10.71
N ASP A 22 -0.75 -12.30 -10.79
CA ASP A 22 0.31 -13.27 -10.46
C ASP A 22 0.93 -12.99 -9.08
N ASP A 23 0.07 -12.66 -8.11
CA ASP A 23 0.43 -12.30 -6.74
C ASP A 23 1.37 -11.09 -6.60
N LYS A 24 1.48 -10.27 -7.64
CA LYS A 24 2.39 -9.12 -7.74
C LYS A 24 1.64 -7.84 -8.06
N VAL A 25 2.17 -6.73 -7.57
CA VAL A 25 1.66 -5.38 -7.81
C VAL A 25 2.47 -4.70 -8.90
N TYR A 26 1.79 -4.16 -9.90
CA TYR A 26 2.35 -3.40 -11.00
C TYR A 26 1.77 -1.99 -11.02
N ILE A 27 2.62 -1.00 -11.27
CA ILE A 27 2.25 0.40 -11.45
C ILE A 27 2.74 0.83 -12.83
N ASN A 28 1.85 1.34 -13.67
CA ASN A 28 2.14 1.71 -15.06
C ASN A 28 2.89 0.57 -15.78
N ASN A 29 2.43 -0.67 -15.59
CA ASN A 29 3.03 -1.91 -16.13
C ASN A 29 4.42 -2.27 -15.60
N SER A 30 4.95 -1.55 -14.61
CA SER A 30 6.23 -1.85 -13.96
C SER A 30 6.01 -2.54 -12.62
N LEU A 31 6.77 -3.60 -12.33
CA LEU A 31 6.71 -4.29 -11.04
C LEU A 31 7.07 -3.33 -9.90
N LEU A 32 6.19 -3.21 -8.91
CA LEU A 32 6.43 -2.38 -7.74
C LEU A 32 7.49 -3.04 -6.84
N SER A 33 8.58 -2.33 -6.57
CA SER A 33 9.59 -2.77 -5.61
C SER A 33 9.13 -2.47 -4.18
N GLU A 34 8.99 -3.52 -3.36
CA GLU A 34 8.44 -3.44 -2.01
C GLU A 34 9.44 -3.91 -0.94
N PRO A 35 10.62 -3.26 -0.79
CA PRO A 35 11.69 -3.74 0.10
C PRO A 35 11.36 -3.69 1.60
N TYR A 36 10.23 -3.10 1.98
CA TYR A 36 9.71 -3.05 3.35
C TYR A 36 8.84 -4.27 3.69
N LEU A 37 8.49 -5.11 2.71
CA LEU A 37 7.79 -6.36 2.96
C LEU A 37 8.80 -7.50 3.18
N PRO A 38 8.44 -8.51 3.98
CA PRO A 38 9.17 -9.78 4.02
C PRO A 38 9.29 -10.39 2.61
N GLU A 39 10.42 -11.03 2.34
CA GLU A 39 10.61 -11.78 1.09
C GLU A 39 9.55 -12.88 0.96
N GLY A 40 9.01 -13.06 -0.24
CA GLY A 40 7.93 -14.02 -0.50
C GLY A 40 6.53 -13.51 -0.13
N THR A 41 6.39 -12.26 0.30
CA THR A 41 5.05 -11.65 0.51
C THR A 41 4.29 -11.60 -0.82
N VAL A 42 3.16 -12.29 -0.87
CA VAL A 42 2.26 -12.32 -2.02
C VAL A 42 1.15 -11.29 -1.87
N THR A 43 0.73 -10.70 -2.98
CA THR A 43 -0.45 -9.82 -3.01
C THR A 43 -1.57 -10.52 -3.75
N GLN A 44 -2.44 -11.16 -2.98
CA GLN A 44 -3.63 -11.78 -3.52
C GLN A 44 -4.63 -10.72 -4.01
N GLY A 45 -5.31 -11.05 -5.10
CA GLY A 45 -6.32 -10.21 -5.74
C GLY A 45 -6.12 -10.12 -7.24
N ASN A 46 -7.18 -9.76 -7.95
CA ASN A 46 -7.13 -9.41 -9.36
C ASN A 46 -7.75 -8.04 -9.53
N VAL A 47 -6.91 -7.03 -9.59
CA VAL A 47 -7.32 -5.62 -9.62
C VAL A 47 -6.64 -4.96 -10.80
N SER A 48 -7.40 -4.34 -11.69
CA SER A 48 -6.85 -3.53 -12.78
C SER A 48 -7.65 -2.25 -12.88
N LEU A 49 -7.08 -1.14 -12.40
CA LEU A 49 -7.77 0.14 -12.36
C LEU A 49 -6.82 1.31 -12.64
N ASN A 50 -7.38 2.35 -13.24
CA ASN A 50 -6.71 3.63 -13.41
C ASN A 50 -7.04 4.51 -12.22
N VAL A 51 -6.03 5.09 -11.60
CA VAL A 51 -6.18 5.94 -10.43
C VAL A 51 -6.63 7.31 -10.92
N GLU A 52 -7.91 7.63 -10.70
CA GLU A 52 -8.47 8.93 -11.08
C GLU A 52 -7.76 10.09 -10.38
N SER A 53 -7.80 11.28 -11.02
CA SER A 53 -7.40 12.54 -10.42
C SER A 53 -8.06 12.72 -9.05
N ASN A 54 -7.26 12.95 -8.00
CA ASN A 54 -7.67 13.07 -6.59
C ASN A 54 -8.04 11.78 -5.84
N LYS A 55 -7.75 10.61 -6.40
CA LYS A 55 -7.85 9.34 -5.69
C LYS A 55 -6.48 8.69 -5.53
N TYR A 56 -6.39 7.74 -4.61
CA TYR A 56 -5.19 6.97 -4.32
C TYR A 56 -5.55 5.50 -4.15
N PHE A 57 -4.67 4.61 -4.59
CA PHE A 57 -4.75 3.21 -4.20
C PHE A 57 -3.86 3.01 -2.97
N VAL A 58 -4.45 2.48 -1.89
CA VAL A 58 -3.73 2.24 -0.64
C VAL A 58 -3.74 0.76 -0.30
N MET A 59 -2.61 0.27 0.20
CA MET A 59 -2.49 -1.09 0.69
C MET A 59 -1.81 -1.10 2.04
N GLU A 60 -2.27 -1.97 2.92
CA GLU A 60 -1.57 -2.22 4.17
C GLU A 60 -0.37 -3.14 3.93
N ASP A 61 0.62 -3.10 4.84
CA ASP A 61 1.78 -4.00 4.75
C ASP A 61 1.40 -5.43 5.17
N ASN A 62 0.36 -5.61 5.99
CA ASN A 62 -0.19 -6.92 6.35
C ASN A 62 -1.13 -7.45 5.25
N ARG A 63 -0.55 -7.96 4.16
CA ARG A 63 -1.29 -8.33 2.94
C ARG A 63 -2.38 -9.38 3.14
N GLU A 64 -2.18 -10.32 4.07
CA GLU A 64 -3.09 -11.46 4.27
C GLU A 64 -4.32 -11.12 5.10
N ASN A 65 -4.25 -10.11 5.96
CA ASN A 65 -5.30 -9.85 6.95
C ASN A 65 -5.78 -8.39 6.95
N SER A 66 -5.63 -7.70 5.82
CA SER A 66 -6.05 -6.32 5.67
C SER A 66 -7.14 -6.19 4.60
N SER A 67 -8.25 -5.57 5.00
CA SER A 67 -9.23 -5.02 4.06
C SER A 67 -8.72 -3.64 3.62
N ASP A 68 -8.18 -3.55 2.41
CA ASP A 68 -7.60 -2.33 1.83
C ASP A 68 -8.19 -2.03 0.43
N SER A 69 -7.55 -1.16 -0.37
CA SER A 69 -8.09 -0.77 -1.69
C SER A 69 -8.29 -1.95 -2.65
N ARG A 70 -7.73 -3.12 -2.36
CA ARG A 70 -8.02 -4.35 -3.10
C ARG A 70 -9.49 -4.77 -3.01
N GLU A 71 -10.14 -4.49 -1.88
CA GLU A 71 -11.53 -4.89 -1.62
C GLU A 71 -12.50 -3.72 -1.83
N PHE A 72 -12.20 -2.55 -1.27
CA PHE A 72 -13.11 -1.39 -1.29
C PHE A 72 -12.80 -0.37 -2.40
N GLY A 73 -11.70 -0.55 -3.13
CA GLY A 73 -11.31 0.33 -4.24
C GLY A 73 -10.57 1.60 -3.82
N LEU A 74 -10.61 2.61 -4.68
CA LEU A 74 -9.82 3.83 -4.56
C LEU A 74 -10.25 4.72 -3.40
N VAL A 75 -9.28 5.31 -2.71
CA VAL A 75 -9.49 6.24 -1.59
C VAL A 75 -9.40 7.69 -2.07
N PRO A 76 -10.43 8.52 -1.84
CA PRO A 76 -10.37 9.95 -2.12
C PRO A 76 -9.28 10.65 -1.30
N LYS A 77 -8.60 11.63 -1.89
CA LYS A 77 -7.58 12.46 -1.22
C LYS A 77 -8.07 13.05 0.10
N GLU A 78 -9.35 13.43 0.16
CA GLU A 78 -9.99 14.04 1.35
C GLU A 78 -10.00 13.11 2.57
N ASN A 79 -9.96 11.79 2.35
CA ASN A 79 -9.90 10.81 3.44
C ASN A 79 -8.47 10.62 3.98
N ILE A 80 -7.46 11.19 3.31
CA ILE A 80 -6.06 11.13 3.74
C ILE A 80 -5.80 12.28 4.72
N VAL A 81 -5.84 11.96 6.01
CA VAL A 81 -5.68 12.94 7.10
C VAL A 81 -4.22 13.40 7.26
N GLY A 82 -3.23 12.57 6.91
CA GLY A 82 -1.82 12.92 7.05
C GLY A 82 -0.85 11.79 6.69
N LYS A 83 0.45 12.11 6.67
CA LYS A 83 1.55 11.15 6.43
C LYS A 83 2.09 10.64 7.76
N VAL A 84 2.22 9.32 7.89
CA VAL A 84 2.85 8.69 9.05
C VAL A 84 4.33 8.46 8.75
N TRP A 85 5.23 8.97 9.61
CA TRP A 85 6.66 8.75 9.53
C TRP A 85 7.07 7.71 10.57
N LYS A 86 7.23 6.45 10.16
CA LYS A 86 7.76 5.39 11.04
C LYS A 86 9.24 5.15 10.69
N LYS A 87 10.15 5.72 11.46
CA LYS A 87 11.59 5.39 11.42
C LYS A 87 11.87 4.30 12.46
N PHE A 88 12.33 3.14 12.01
CA PHE A 88 12.91 2.13 12.90
C PHE A 88 14.40 2.45 13.08
N TYR A 89 14.80 2.78 14.31
CA TYR A 89 16.21 2.75 14.70
C TYR A 89 16.53 1.34 15.19
N SER A 90 17.47 0.63 14.55
CA SER A 90 18.11 -0.50 15.22
C SER A 90 19.11 0.06 16.23
N GLN A 91 18.93 -0.25 17.51
CA GLN A 91 20.01 -0.08 18.47
C GLN A 91 21.07 -1.11 18.12
N VAL A 92 22.16 -0.67 17.49
CA VAL A 92 23.36 -1.49 17.39
C VAL A 92 23.93 -1.54 18.81
N SER A 93 23.65 -2.63 19.52
CA SER A 93 24.29 -2.89 20.81
C SER A 93 25.70 -3.38 20.49
N THR A 94 26.65 -2.44 20.43
CA THR A 94 28.07 -2.76 20.50
C THR A 94 28.33 -3.24 21.92
N LYS A 95 28.45 -4.55 22.12
CA LYS A 95 29.09 -5.10 23.33
C LYS A 95 30.60 -4.97 23.12
N GLU A 96 31.23 -4.14 23.94
CA GLU A 96 32.67 -4.16 24.21
C GLU A 96 33.04 -5.40 25.05
#